data_AF-A0A1F7FME5-F1
#
_entry.id   AF-A0A1F7FME5-F1
#
_cell.length_a   1.000
_cell.length_b   1.000
_cell.length_c   1.000
_cell.angle_alpha   90.00
_cell.angle_beta   90.00
_cell.angle_gamma   90.00
#
_symmetry.space_group_name_H-M   'P 1'
#
loop_
_entity.id
_entity.type
_entity.pdbx_description
1 polymer ?
#
loop_
_entity_poly.entity_id
_entity_poly.type
_entity_poly.pdbx_seq_one_letter_code
_entity_poly.pdbx_strand_id
1 'polypeptide(L)'
;MMVCCLFSFAPGCVFAESVDIYFGPEGGFSRDNHSRVLRFSDGSTKPATLANALMHRIDQLETGSTVKIAMYSMSDYQTLDFLLKAAADKQLNCKLLLCGVSTWSASSRERIAKTIEKADLAAKEAGKSFDFQLAAVTAEAMKRNGREHTLEDGTVIFGTMHEKFGIFYRPGNPVPHSCFNGSANISTTSDKVYAENRVFFNEQPAVARQFAEEFARLWNEYSEIVYGKWLPEKYIETSHVPGYVKIVFNSEPADELQLTRIDGELINLVHRVEASGSLDLAMFSLTRLELAEAILKSAERNPGARFRLMLDHAQLDDEDPLQSKLGPWLEQKAAELGIKNIQVRYRFRRNAYGFSSEDKKPILISYLSLFLHHKNIIVNDKEMAIGSYNWSNSAEFLNFENVMFFNAFYKDHQKVISSFKSEFETLWNSRMPAEITRPCKGMPQTVTLAEGKALHKQLLKTLEKEQNHKVLAALDREAFKTVAQIIADTGLSEQSVRQSIRALEANKFLVKWTKDDVEGYSQAD
;
A
#
# COMPACT_ATOMS: atom_id res chain seq x y z
N MET A 1 -64.80 -4.86 22.54
CA MET A 1 -63.66 -5.74 22.23
C MET A 1 -62.62 -4.88 21.52
N MET A 2 -61.64 -4.39 22.27
CA MET A 2 -60.66 -3.39 21.83
C MET A 2 -59.38 -4.16 21.47
N VAL A 3 -59.05 -4.23 20.19
CA VAL A 3 -57.85 -4.93 19.70
C VAL A 3 -56.69 -3.94 19.74
N CYS A 4 -55.84 -4.07 20.75
CA CYS A 4 -54.53 -3.42 20.80
C CYS A 4 -53.55 -4.21 19.92
N CYS A 5 -53.18 -3.66 18.77
CA CYS A 5 -52.00 -4.11 18.03
C CYS A 5 -50.74 -3.55 18.72
N LEU A 6 -50.07 -4.38 19.51
CA LEU A 6 -48.72 -4.15 19.99
C LEU A 6 -47.75 -4.39 18.84
N PHE A 7 -47.28 -3.32 18.21
CA PHE A 7 -46.06 -3.37 17.38
C PHE A 7 -44.84 -3.29 18.31
N SER A 8 -44.22 -4.43 18.56
CA SER A 8 -42.87 -4.49 19.11
C SER A 8 -41.88 -4.03 18.05
N PHE A 9 -41.46 -2.75 18.12
CA PHE A 9 -40.25 -2.29 17.43
C PHE A 9 -39.03 -2.79 18.22
N ALA A 10 -38.37 -3.82 17.72
CA ALA A 10 -36.98 -4.08 18.06
C ALA A 10 -36.12 -3.02 17.34
N PRO A 11 -35.24 -2.27 18.03
CA PRO A 11 -34.30 -1.39 17.37
C PRO A 11 -33.15 -2.25 16.85
N GLY A 12 -33.36 -2.92 15.72
CA GLY A 12 -32.24 -3.35 14.90
C GLY A 12 -31.59 -2.10 14.35
N CYS A 13 -30.41 -1.74 14.87
CA CYS A 13 -29.55 -0.76 14.19
C CYS A 13 -29.19 -1.37 12.82
N VAL A 14 -30.00 -1.08 11.81
CA VAL A 14 -29.60 -1.31 10.42
C VAL A 14 -28.49 -0.30 10.16
N PHE A 15 -27.25 -0.74 10.21
CA PHE A 15 -26.12 0.08 9.76
C PHE A 15 -26.36 0.41 8.28
N ALA A 16 -26.34 1.69 7.94
CA ALA A 16 -26.48 2.12 6.55
C ALA A 16 -25.25 1.65 5.75
N GLU A 17 -25.46 1.13 4.54
CA GLU A 17 -24.36 0.82 3.63
C GLU A 17 -23.47 2.06 3.46
N SER A 18 -22.14 1.86 3.58
CA SER A 18 -21.15 2.91 3.35
C SER A 18 -19.86 2.37 2.75
N VAL A 19 -19.16 3.24 2.02
CA VAL A 19 -17.78 2.99 1.58
C VAL A 19 -16.86 4.07 2.15
N ASP A 20 -15.75 3.63 2.74
CA ASP A 20 -14.77 4.50 3.39
C ASP A 20 -13.35 4.08 3.00
N ILE A 21 -12.52 5.03 2.59
CA ILE A 21 -11.10 4.82 2.31
C ILE A 21 -10.24 5.43 3.42
N TYR A 22 -9.12 4.78 3.73
CA TYR A 22 -8.14 5.22 4.73
C TYR A 22 -6.75 5.15 4.11
N PHE A 23 -5.83 5.98 4.60
CA PHE A 23 -4.52 6.18 3.98
C PHE A 23 -3.37 6.06 4.99
N GLY A 24 -2.24 5.62 4.47
CA GLY A 24 -0.93 5.78 5.09
C GLY A 24 -0.14 6.88 4.37
N PRO A 25 0.87 7.46 5.02
CA PRO A 25 1.19 7.29 6.44
C PRO A 25 0.22 8.08 7.34
N GLU A 26 -0.07 7.53 8.53
CA GLU A 26 -0.74 8.19 9.66
C GLU A 26 -2.08 8.90 9.34
N GLY A 27 -2.86 8.36 8.39
CA GLY A 27 -4.15 8.92 7.97
C GLY A 27 -4.13 9.62 6.61
N GLY A 28 -2.98 9.72 5.95
CA GLY A 28 -2.80 10.32 4.62
C GLY A 28 -2.11 11.69 4.66
N PHE A 29 -1.77 12.19 3.48
CA PHE A 29 -1.11 13.47 3.28
C PHE A 29 -2.08 14.64 3.26
N SER A 30 -3.30 14.45 2.74
CA SER A 30 -4.27 15.52 2.68
C SER A 30 -4.86 15.82 4.06
N ARG A 31 -5.10 17.10 4.34
CA ARG A 31 -5.61 17.56 5.63
C ARG A 31 -6.94 16.91 6.00
N ASP A 32 -7.82 16.74 5.01
CA ASP A 32 -9.16 16.18 5.21
C ASP A 32 -9.09 14.70 5.57
N ASN A 33 -8.17 13.94 4.99
CA ASN A 33 -7.98 12.53 5.35
C ASN A 33 -7.25 12.40 6.68
N HIS A 34 -6.16 13.14 6.88
CA HIS A 34 -5.31 13.08 8.06
C HIS A 34 -6.04 13.48 9.36
N SER A 35 -6.96 14.43 9.28
CA SER A 35 -7.71 14.92 10.45
C SER A 35 -8.85 14.00 10.92
N ARG A 36 -9.16 12.92 10.18
CA ARG A 36 -10.23 12.01 10.54
C ARG A 36 -9.89 11.22 11.80
N VAL A 37 -10.93 10.94 12.58
CA VAL A 37 -10.84 10.14 13.80
C VAL A 37 -11.88 9.02 13.81
N LEU A 38 -11.60 7.98 14.58
CA LEU A 38 -12.43 6.81 14.78
C LEU A 38 -12.78 6.69 16.27
N ARG A 39 -14.03 6.38 16.56
CA ARG A 39 -14.52 6.21 17.93
C ARG A 39 -14.73 4.74 18.22
N PHE A 40 -14.02 4.23 19.22
CA PHE A 40 -14.07 2.84 19.64
C PHE A 40 -15.14 2.61 20.71
N SER A 41 -15.52 1.34 20.89
CA SER A 41 -16.54 0.87 21.84
C SER A 41 -16.16 1.14 23.30
N ASP A 42 -14.86 1.20 23.59
CA ASP A 42 -14.30 1.60 24.90
C ASP A 42 -14.42 3.12 25.18
N GLY A 43 -14.99 3.89 24.25
CA GLY A 43 -15.13 5.34 24.33
C GLY A 43 -13.90 6.12 23.87
N SER A 44 -12.78 5.45 23.58
CA SER A 44 -11.57 6.08 23.07
C SER A 44 -11.76 6.61 21.65
N THR A 45 -11.02 7.66 21.32
CA THR A 45 -10.97 8.25 19.98
C THR A 45 -9.54 8.19 19.47
N LYS A 46 -9.33 7.62 18.28
CA LYS A 46 -8.00 7.45 17.68
C LYS A 46 -7.96 8.03 16.27
N PRO A 47 -6.80 8.48 15.77
CA PRO A 47 -6.67 8.91 14.37
C PRO A 47 -7.07 7.80 13.40
N ALA A 48 -7.66 8.16 12.28
CA ALA A 48 -8.16 7.24 11.25
C ALA A 48 -7.03 6.69 10.35
N THR A 49 -6.04 6.04 10.95
CA THR A 49 -4.93 5.39 10.25
C THR A 49 -5.35 4.05 9.63
N LEU A 50 -4.50 3.44 8.81
CA LEU A 50 -4.75 2.12 8.22
C LEU A 50 -4.94 1.04 9.28
N ALA A 51 -4.08 1.02 10.31
CA ALA A 51 -4.16 0.08 11.43
C ALA A 51 -5.40 0.33 12.30
N ASN A 52 -5.64 1.60 12.68
CA ASN A 52 -6.78 1.94 13.52
C ASN A 52 -8.12 1.67 12.82
N ALA A 53 -8.22 1.85 11.50
CA ALA A 53 -9.42 1.51 10.74
C ALA A 53 -9.76 0.01 10.80
N LEU A 54 -8.75 -0.87 10.72
CA LEU A 54 -8.96 -2.31 10.85
C LEU A 54 -9.32 -2.70 12.28
N MET A 55 -8.61 -2.17 13.28
CA MET A 55 -8.95 -2.41 14.69
C MET A 55 -10.37 -1.92 15.01
N HIS A 56 -10.77 -0.76 14.49
CA HIS A 56 -12.12 -0.22 14.64
C HIS A 56 -13.18 -1.14 14.00
N ARG A 57 -12.90 -1.75 12.84
CA ARG A 57 -13.80 -2.74 12.24
C ARG A 57 -13.96 -3.98 13.13
N ILE A 58 -12.86 -4.50 13.67
CA ILE A 58 -12.86 -5.67 14.59
C ILE A 58 -13.60 -5.32 15.90
N ASP A 59 -13.41 -4.10 16.40
CA ASP A 59 -14.09 -3.57 17.59
C ASP A 59 -15.61 -3.50 17.44
N GLN A 60 -16.13 -3.36 16.21
CA GLN A 60 -17.56 -3.33 15.92
C GLN A 60 -18.20 -4.71 15.70
N LEU A 61 -17.41 -5.79 15.64
CA LEU A 61 -17.95 -7.13 15.41
C LEU A 61 -18.78 -7.63 16.59
N GLU A 62 -19.87 -8.33 16.28
CA GLU A 62 -20.72 -9.03 17.23
C GLU A 62 -20.04 -10.30 17.76
N THR A 63 -20.41 -10.74 18.97
CA THR A 63 -19.94 -12.01 19.52
C THR A 63 -20.33 -13.18 18.62
N GLY A 64 -19.38 -14.04 18.26
CA GLY A 64 -19.59 -15.18 17.36
C GLY A 64 -19.43 -14.85 15.87
N SER A 65 -19.00 -13.63 15.51
CA SER A 65 -18.75 -13.25 14.12
C SER A 65 -17.59 -14.04 13.51
N THR A 66 -17.57 -14.16 12.18
CA THR A 66 -16.43 -14.75 11.45
C THR A 66 -15.61 -13.66 10.77
N VAL A 67 -14.29 -13.77 10.88
CA VAL A 67 -13.30 -12.88 10.26
C VAL A 67 -12.36 -13.69 9.40
N LYS A 68 -12.24 -13.33 8.12
CA LYS A 68 -11.27 -13.94 7.19
C LYS A 68 -10.39 -12.85 6.63
N ILE A 69 -9.07 -13.01 6.69
CA ILE A 69 -8.12 -12.02 6.18
C ILE A 69 -7.09 -12.73 5.30
N ALA A 70 -6.93 -12.27 4.06
CA ALA A 70 -5.85 -12.64 3.17
C ALA A 70 -4.88 -11.46 3.07
N MET A 71 -3.62 -11.68 3.42
CA MET A 71 -2.64 -10.61 3.54
C MET A 71 -1.27 -11.05 3.05
N TYR A 72 -0.72 -10.38 2.05
CA TYR A 72 0.64 -10.64 1.57
C TYR A 72 1.68 -10.69 2.69
N SER A 73 1.68 -9.69 3.58
CA SER A 73 2.53 -9.71 4.77
C SER A 73 1.89 -9.00 5.96
N MET A 74 2.25 -9.46 7.16
CA MET A 74 1.82 -8.86 8.41
C MET A 74 3.03 -8.68 9.34
N SER A 75 3.23 -7.47 9.85
CA SER A 75 4.30 -7.13 10.81
C SER A 75 3.87 -6.09 11.85
N ASP A 76 2.63 -5.59 11.77
CA ASP A 76 2.02 -4.82 12.84
C ASP A 76 1.40 -5.77 13.89
N TYR A 77 2.19 -6.06 14.92
CA TYR A 77 1.78 -6.95 16.01
C TYR A 77 0.75 -6.31 16.94
N GLN A 78 0.60 -4.98 16.96
CA GLN A 78 -0.45 -4.35 17.76
C GLN A 78 -1.84 -4.71 17.19
N THR A 79 -1.97 -4.66 15.86
CA THR A 79 -3.20 -5.11 15.19
C THR A 79 -3.42 -6.62 15.36
N LEU A 80 -2.35 -7.44 15.35
CA LEU A 80 -2.45 -8.88 15.65
C LEU A 80 -2.98 -9.11 17.07
N ASP A 81 -2.37 -8.50 18.08
CA ASP A 81 -2.75 -8.65 19.48
C ASP A 81 -4.21 -8.20 19.70
N PHE A 82 -4.64 -7.14 19.02
CA PHE A 82 -6.03 -6.68 19.03
C PHE A 82 -6.99 -7.73 18.45
N LEU A 83 -6.64 -8.33 17.30
CA LEU A 83 -7.44 -9.40 16.68
C LEU A 83 -7.50 -10.65 17.57
N LEU A 84 -6.39 -11.08 18.16
CA LEU A 84 -6.34 -12.26 19.03
C LEU A 84 -7.14 -12.05 20.31
N LYS A 85 -7.05 -10.86 20.92
CA LYS A 85 -7.88 -10.50 22.06
C LYS A 85 -9.37 -10.51 21.68
N ALA A 86 -9.73 -9.93 20.55
CA ALA A 86 -11.11 -9.95 20.06
C ALA A 86 -11.59 -11.38 19.78
N ALA A 87 -10.73 -12.25 19.22
CA ALA A 87 -11.05 -13.65 18.97
C ALA A 87 -11.44 -14.38 20.26
N ALA A 88 -10.72 -14.17 21.35
CA ALA A 88 -11.04 -14.77 22.64
C ALA A 88 -12.26 -14.11 23.33
N ASP A 89 -12.33 -12.78 23.36
CA ASP A 89 -13.35 -12.06 24.13
C ASP A 89 -14.72 -12.07 23.45
N LYS A 90 -14.74 -12.03 22.12
CA LYS A 90 -15.96 -12.06 21.31
C LYS A 90 -16.21 -13.42 20.66
N GLN A 91 -15.43 -14.44 21.00
CA GLN A 91 -15.58 -15.80 20.45
C GLN A 91 -15.64 -15.80 18.91
N LEU A 92 -14.74 -15.05 18.28
CA LEU A 92 -14.71 -14.94 16.82
C LEU A 92 -14.16 -16.23 16.21
N ASN A 93 -14.69 -16.61 15.03
CA ASN A 93 -14.03 -17.57 14.15
C ASN A 93 -13.08 -16.81 13.21
N CYS A 94 -11.78 -17.06 13.32
CA CYS A 94 -10.77 -16.27 12.63
C CYS A 94 -9.93 -17.13 11.68
N LYS A 95 -9.89 -16.75 10.39
CA LYS A 95 -8.95 -17.31 9.42
C LYS A 95 -8.00 -16.26 8.91
N LEU A 96 -6.70 -16.48 9.11
CA LEU A 96 -5.64 -15.66 8.57
C LEU A 96 -4.90 -16.44 7.49
N LEU A 97 -4.83 -15.87 6.29
CA LEU A 97 -4.07 -16.39 5.16
C LEU A 97 -2.93 -15.43 4.84
N LEU A 98 -1.70 -15.94 4.85
CA LEU A 98 -0.50 -15.16 4.53
C LEU A 98 0.18 -15.64 3.24
N CYS A 99 0.99 -14.80 2.61
CA CYS A 99 1.89 -15.29 1.57
C CYS A 99 3.03 -16.10 2.20
N GLY A 100 3.20 -17.36 1.81
CA GLY A 100 4.28 -18.25 2.24
C GLY A 100 5.49 -18.26 1.31
N VAL A 101 5.36 -17.74 0.09
CA VAL A 101 6.39 -17.77 -0.96
C VAL A 101 7.56 -16.83 -0.67
N SER A 102 7.27 -15.64 -0.13
CA SER A 102 8.29 -14.64 0.15
C SER A 102 9.16 -15.05 1.34
N THR A 103 10.48 -15.15 1.12
CA THR A 103 11.45 -15.60 2.13
C THR A 103 11.64 -14.59 3.27
N TRP A 104 11.66 -13.29 2.94
CA TRP A 104 11.87 -12.22 3.91
C TRP A 104 10.77 -12.11 4.99
N SER A 105 9.57 -12.66 4.73
CA SER A 105 8.45 -12.66 5.68
C SER A 105 8.33 -13.94 6.51
N ALA A 106 9.23 -14.92 6.32
CA ALA A 106 9.19 -16.21 7.03
C ALA A 106 9.25 -16.04 8.56
N SER A 107 10.18 -15.23 9.06
CA SER A 107 10.32 -14.95 10.50
C SER A 107 9.06 -14.29 11.09
N SER A 108 8.39 -13.44 10.31
CA SER A 108 7.13 -12.83 10.72
C SER A 108 6.01 -13.87 10.83
N ARG A 109 5.89 -14.79 9.85
CA ARG A 109 4.91 -15.89 9.88
C ARG A 109 5.12 -16.81 11.09
N GLU A 110 6.36 -17.20 11.36
CA GLU A 110 6.70 -18.03 12.53
C GLU A 110 6.34 -17.33 13.84
N ARG A 111 6.63 -16.03 13.94
CA ARG A 111 6.26 -15.24 15.12
C ARG A 111 4.73 -15.17 15.28
N ILE A 112 3.98 -14.94 14.20
CA ILE A 112 2.53 -14.91 14.22
C ILE A 112 1.97 -16.25 14.71
N ALA A 113 2.46 -17.37 14.18
CA ALA A 113 2.03 -18.71 14.60
C ALA A 113 2.26 -18.95 16.11
N LYS A 114 3.45 -18.61 16.62
CA LYS A 114 3.78 -18.71 18.07
C LYS A 114 2.90 -17.81 18.93
N THR A 115 2.58 -16.60 18.45
CA THR A 115 1.69 -15.68 19.18
C THR A 115 0.25 -16.19 19.22
N ILE A 116 -0.24 -16.79 18.13
CA ILE A 116 -1.55 -17.45 18.09
C ILE A 116 -1.60 -18.61 19.08
N GLU A 117 -0.59 -19.49 19.07
CA GLU A 117 -0.49 -20.63 20.00
C GLU A 117 -0.52 -20.18 21.46
N LYS A 118 0.22 -19.11 21.80
CA LYS A 118 0.19 -18.53 23.14
C LYS A 118 -1.20 -17.98 23.52
N ALA A 119 -1.88 -17.34 22.59
CA ALA A 119 -3.23 -16.81 22.82
C ALA A 119 -4.26 -17.92 23.02
N ASP A 120 -4.15 -19.02 22.25
CA ASP A 120 -4.98 -20.22 22.41
C ASP A 120 -4.79 -20.87 23.80
N LEU A 121 -3.54 -21.05 24.24
CA LEU A 121 -3.24 -21.57 25.58
C LEU A 121 -3.84 -20.68 26.69
N ALA A 122 -3.66 -19.36 26.58
CA ALA A 122 -4.22 -18.42 27.55
C ALA A 122 -5.77 -18.43 27.55
N ALA A 123 -6.40 -18.59 26.38
CA ALA A 123 -7.85 -18.72 26.29
C ALA A 123 -8.35 -20.01 26.95
N LYS A 124 -7.65 -21.14 26.71
CA LYS A 124 -7.93 -22.43 27.36
C LYS A 124 -7.83 -22.36 28.88
N GLU A 125 -6.76 -21.77 29.41
CA GLU A 125 -6.58 -21.55 30.85
C GLU A 125 -7.69 -20.68 31.46
N ALA A 126 -8.20 -19.72 30.69
CA ALA A 126 -9.31 -18.86 31.07
C ALA A 126 -10.70 -19.49 30.82
N GLY A 127 -10.78 -20.74 30.35
CA GLY A 127 -12.05 -21.41 30.02
C GLY A 127 -12.82 -20.78 28.85
N LYS A 128 -12.14 -20.04 27.97
CA LYS A 128 -12.72 -19.39 26.79
C LYS A 128 -12.50 -20.25 25.53
N SER A 129 -13.44 -20.18 24.58
CA SER A 129 -13.25 -20.73 23.25
C SER A 129 -12.27 -19.87 22.44
N PHE A 130 -11.50 -20.51 21.57
CA PHE A 130 -10.54 -19.84 20.68
C PHE A 130 -10.52 -20.57 19.33
N ASP A 131 -11.16 -19.99 18.32
CA ASP A 131 -11.27 -20.57 16.98
C ASP A 131 -10.44 -19.73 16.01
N PHE A 132 -9.20 -20.16 15.79
CA PHE A 132 -8.25 -19.45 14.95
C PHE A 132 -7.50 -20.44 14.05
N GLN A 133 -7.46 -20.15 12.75
CA GLN A 133 -6.64 -20.84 11.77
C GLN A 133 -5.67 -19.90 11.10
N LEU A 134 -4.45 -20.38 10.84
CA LEU A 134 -3.45 -19.72 10.03
C LEU A 134 -3.06 -20.64 8.88
N ALA A 135 -3.11 -20.13 7.65
CA ALA A 135 -2.62 -20.81 6.46
C ALA A 135 -1.63 -19.91 5.69
N ALA A 136 -0.88 -20.52 4.78
CA ALA A 136 0.02 -19.79 3.90
C ALA A 136 0.01 -20.31 2.47
N VAL A 137 0.04 -19.41 1.49
CA VAL A 137 0.22 -19.75 0.07
C VAL A 137 1.63 -20.28 -0.18
N THR A 138 1.77 -21.44 -0.82
CA THR A 138 3.07 -22.12 -0.98
C THR A 138 3.67 -21.95 -2.38
N ALA A 139 5.00 -22.04 -2.49
CA ALA A 139 5.69 -21.94 -3.79
C ALA A 139 5.33 -23.14 -4.68
N GLU A 140 5.15 -24.31 -4.08
CA GLU A 140 4.72 -25.55 -4.72
C GLU A 140 3.34 -25.38 -5.39
N ALA A 141 2.41 -24.70 -4.71
CA ALA A 141 1.10 -24.42 -5.29
C ALA A 141 1.17 -23.38 -6.41
N MET A 142 2.00 -22.34 -6.29
CA MET A 142 2.22 -21.39 -7.38
C MET A 142 2.81 -22.09 -8.62
N LYS A 143 3.81 -22.94 -8.42
CA LYS A 143 4.41 -23.77 -9.47
C LYS A 143 3.39 -24.66 -10.16
N ARG A 144 2.60 -25.42 -9.39
CA ARG A 144 1.56 -26.34 -9.91
C ARG A 144 0.57 -25.63 -10.84
N ASN A 145 0.37 -24.32 -10.63
CA ASN A 145 -0.56 -23.49 -11.37
C ASN A 145 0.14 -22.59 -12.41
N GLY A 146 1.38 -22.91 -12.81
CA GLY A 146 2.08 -22.21 -13.88
C GLY A 146 2.49 -20.77 -13.54
N ARG A 147 2.56 -20.42 -12.25
CA ARG A 147 2.96 -19.09 -11.76
C ARG A 147 4.41 -19.05 -11.33
N GLU A 148 5.29 -19.57 -12.19
CA GLU A 148 6.74 -19.50 -12.05
C GLU A 148 7.37 -18.90 -13.31
N HIS A 149 8.56 -18.34 -13.16
CA HIS A 149 9.36 -17.84 -14.27
C HIS A 149 10.83 -18.15 -14.03
N THR A 150 11.55 -18.51 -15.08
CA THR A 150 13.00 -18.73 -15.02
C THR A 150 13.71 -17.50 -15.55
N LEU A 151 14.49 -16.85 -14.69
CA LEU A 151 15.34 -15.71 -15.03
C LEU A 151 16.48 -16.13 -15.97
N GLU A 152 17.14 -15.15 -16.60
CA GLU A 152 18.25 -15.39 -17.54
C GLU A 152 19.42 -16.16 -16.92
N ASP A 153 19.64 -16.00 -15.62
CA ASP A 153 20.69 -16.69 -14.85
C ASP A 153 20.29 -18.12 -14.42
N GLY A 154 19.11 -18.59 -14.83
CA GLY A 154 18.56 -19.90 -14.48
C GLY A 154 17.81 -19.94 -13.14
N THR A 155 17.75 -18.84 -12.39
CA THR A 155 17.00 -18.76 -11.14
C THR A 155 15.51 -18.85 -11.40
N VAL A 156 14.83 -19.79 -10.73
CA VAL A 156 13.37 -19.91 -10.78
C VAL A 156 12.77 -19.00 -9.71
N ILE A 157 11.89 -18.10 -10.14
CA ILE A 157 11.08 -17.25 -9.25
C ILE A 157 9.62 -17.69 -9.31
N PHE A 158 8.91 -17.51 -8.20
CA PHE A 158 7.50 -17.84 -8.07
C PHE A 158 6.69 -16.57 -7.85
N GLY A 159 5.47 -16.55 -8.38
CA GLY A 159 4.49 -15.54 -8.04
C GLY A 159 4.16 -15.56 -6.55
N THR A 160 3.58 -14.48 -6.05
CA THR A 160 3.18 -14.34 -4.65
C THR A 160 1.67 -14.06 -4.53
N MET A 161 1.06 -14.35 -3.38
CA MET A 161 -0.27 -13.84 -3.07
C MET A 161 -0.14 -12.37 -2.66
N HIS A 162 -0.27 -11.47 -3.62
CA HIS A 162 -0.02 -10.04 -3.43
C HIS A 162 -1.32 -9.27 -3.12
N GLU A 163 -2.39 -9.97 -2.77
CA GLU A 163 -3.65 -9.35 -2.39
C GLU A 163 -3.65 -8.98 -0.89
N LYS A 164 -4.46 -7.98 -0.54
CA LYS A 164 -4.65 -7.52 0.84
C LYS A 164 -6.11 -7.23 1.08
N PHE A 165 -6.85 -8.19 1.61
CA PHE A 165 -8.27 -8.03 1.85
C PHE A 165 -8.74 -8.78 3.10
N GLY A 166 -9.95 -8.44 3.56
CA GLY A 166 -10.60 -9.19 4.62
C GLY A 166 -12.11 -9.11 4.52
N ILE A 167 -12.78 -10.06 5.17
CA ILE A 167 -14.19 -10.35 5.04
C ILE A 167 -14.78 -10.60 6.42
N PHE A 168 -15.96 -10.05 6.66
CA PHE A 168 -16.65 -10.13 7.94
C PHE A 168 -18.05 -10.71 7.74
N TYR A 169 -18.39 -11.65 8.62
CA TYR A 169 -19.69 -12.33 8.64
C TYR A 169 -20.34 -12.10 10.00
N ARG A 170 -21.65 -11.91 9.99
CA ARG A 170 -22.46 -11.94 11.22
C ARG A 170 -22.45 -13.35 11.82
N PRO A 171 -22.70 -13.48 13.14
CA PRO A 171 -22.77 -14.78 13.80
C PRO A 171 -23.76 -15.71 13.10
N GLY A 172 -23.31 -16.91 12.72
CA GLY A 172 -24.13 -17.92 12.06
C GLY A 172 -24.61 -17.59 10.65
N ASN A 173 -24.17 -16.49 10.03
CA ASN A 173 -24.62 -16.10 8.70
C ASN A 173 -23.66 -16.63 7.62
N PRO A 174 -24.15 -17.38 6.60
CA PRO A 174 -23.30 -17.87 5.52
C PRO A 174 -22.89 -16.79 4.51
N VAL A 175 -23.52 -15.61 4.55
CA VAL A 175 -23.25 -14.49 3.64
C VAL A 175 -22.44 -13.42 4.37
N PRO A 176 -21.29 -12.98 3.82
CA PRO A 176 -20.53 -11.91 4.43
C PRO A 176 -21.29 -10.59 4.31
N HIS A 177 -21.21 -9.74 5.34
CA HIS A 177 -21.89 -8.44 5.34
C HIS A 177 -20.93 -7.30 4.98
N SER A 178 -19.65 -7.41 5.29
CA SER A 178 -18.66 -6.35 5.06
C SER A 178 -17.33 -6.92 4.62
N CYS A 179 -16.50 -6.08 4.01
CA CYS A 179 -15.12 -6.44 3.62
C CYS A 179 -14.21 -5.21 3.60
N PHE A 180 -12.91 -5.44 3.40
CA PHE A 180 -11.96 -4.40 3.03
C PHE A 180 -10.97 -4.91 1.98
N ASN A 181 -10.40 -4.00 1.19
CA ASN A 181 -9.27 -4.27 0.30
C ASN A 181 -8.47 -2.99 0.04
N GLY A 182 -7.23 -3.12 -0.42
CA GLY A 182 -6.44 -1.98 -0.89
C GLY A 182 -5.00 -2.37 -1.15
N SER A 183 -4.12 -1.37 -1.24
CA SER A 183 -2.69 -1.63 -1.45
C SER A 183 -1.96 -2.05 -0.16
N ALA A 184 -2.50 -1.67 1.01
CA ALA A 184 -1.80 -1.74 2.29
C ALA A 184 -1.74 -3.12 2.93
N ASN A 185 -0.53 -3.54 3.29
CA ASN A 185 -0.29 -4.65 4.23
C ASN A 185 -0.78 -4.32 5.65
N ILE A 186 -0.87 -5.31 6.53
CA ILE A 186 -0.99 -5.07 7.98
C ILE A 186 0.43 -4.94 8.54
N SER A 187 1.08 -3.82 8.25
CA SER A 187 2.49 -3.59 8.60
C SER A 187 2.70 -2.20 9.18
N THR A 188 3.68 -2.07 10.08
CA THR A 188 4.08 -0.78 10.64
C THR A 188 4.52 0.20 9.55
N THR A 189 5.17 -0.29 8.49
CA THR A 189 5.60 0.56 7.38
C THR A 189 4.42 1.03 6.54
N SER A 190 3.41 0.18 6.30
CA SER A 190 2.18 0.60 5.62
C SER A 190 1.48 1.73 6.39
N ASP A 191 1.39 1.60 7.71
CA ASP A 191 0.68 2.57 8.54
C ASP A 191 1.44 3.88 8.73
N LYS A 192 2.78 3.84 8.85
CA LYS A 192 3.59 4.99 9.30
C LYS A 192 4.57 5.54 8.26
N VAL A 193 4.84 4.80 7.19
CA VAL A 193 5.98 5.07 6.30
C VAL A 193 5.53 5.20 4.85
N TYR A 194 4.73 4.28 4.33
CA TYR A 194 4.39 4.21 2.90
C TYR A 194 3.06 4.90 2.59
N ALA A 195 2.99 5.53 1.41
CA ALA A 195 1.75 6.03 0.84
C ALA A 195 0.90 4.85 0.35
N GLU A 196 -0.07 4.43 1.15
CA GLU A 196 -0.91 3.26 0.87
C GLU A 196 -2.37 3.53 1.22
N ASN A 197 -3.26 2.62 0.82
CA ASN A 197 -4.68 2.76 1.07
C ASN A 197 -5.34 1.45 1.52
N ARG A 198 -6.51 1.60 2.15
CA ARG A 198 -7.45 0.53 2.46
C ARG A 198 -8.88 1.06 2.37
N VAL A 199 -9.69 0.44 1.54
CA VAL A 199 -11.13 0.72 1.38
C VAL A 199 -11.92 -0.30 2.19
N PHE A 200 -12.87 0.17 2.98
CA PHE A 200 -13.86 -0.64 3.69
C PHE A 200 -15.21 -0.50 3.02
N PHE A 201 -15.88 -1.63 2.82
CA PHE A 201 -17.24 -1.75 2.33
C PHE A 201 -18.11 -2.26 3.47
N ASN A 202 -18.89 -1.36 4.06
CA ASN A 202 -19.73 -1.67 5.22
C ASN A 202 -21.13 -2.00 4.74
N GLU A 203 -21.66 -3.15 5.19
CA GLU A 203 -22.99 -3.66 4.80
C GLU A 203 -23.17 -3.84 3.29
N GLN A 204 -22.11 -4.10 2.52
CA GLN A 204 -22.17 -4.39 1.09
C GLN A 204 -21.89 -5.87 0.78
N PRO A 205 -22.85 -6.78 1.00
CA PRO A 205 -22.67 -8.21 0.77
C PRO A 205 -22.35 -8.55 -0.69
N ALA A 206 -22.78 -7.72 -1.65
CA ALA A 206 -22.46 -7.90 -3.07
C ALA A 206 -20.95 -7.76 -3.35
N VAL A 207 -20.26 -6.85 -2.65
CA VAL A 207 -18.80 -6.69 -2.76
C VAL A 207 -18.09 -7.75 -1.92
N ALA A 208 -18.58 -8.00 -0.70
CA ALA A 208 -17.95 -8.95 0.21
C ALA A 208 -17.97 -10.40 -0.30
N ARG A 209 -18.97 -10.79 -1.11
CA ARG A 209 -19.04 -12.11 -1.75
C ARG A 209 -17.95 -12.33 -2.82
N GLN A 210 -17.56 -11.29 -3.58
CA GLN A 210 -16.43 -11.37 -4.52
C GLN A 210 -15.13 -11.74 -3.81
N PHE A 211 -14.83 -11.09 -2.69
CA PHE A 211 -13.67 -11.48 -1.88
C PHE A 211 -13.83 -12.85 -1.20
N ALA A 212 -15.06 -13.27 -0.86
CA ALA A 212 -15.29 -14.59 -0.26
C ALA A 212 -15.02 -15.73 -1.24
N GLU A 213 -15.38 -15.56 -2.51
CA GLU A 213 -14.99 -16.49 -3.57
C GLU A 213 -13.46 -16.55 -3.69
N GLU A 214 -12.79 -15.39 -3.76
CA GLU A 214 -11.33 -15.38 -3.90
C GLU A 214 -10.62 -15.97 -2.68
N PHE A 215 -11.09 -15.66 -1.48
CA PHE A 215 -10.57 -16.29 -0.27
C PHE A 215 -10.71 -17.81 -0.34
N ALA A 216 -11.84 -18.33 -0.81
CA ALA A 216 -12.04 -19.76 -0.95
C ALA A 216 -11.08 -20.38 -1.97
N ARG A 217 -10.83 -19.70 -3.10
CA ARG A 217 -9.86 -20.12 -4.12
C ARG A 217 -8.45 -20.20 -3.53
N LEU A 218 -7.96 -19.09 -2.96
CA LEU A 218 -6.64 -19.01 -2.34
C LEU A 218 -6.48 -20.03 -1.21
N TRP A 219 -7.48 -20.14 -0.34
CA TRP A 219 -7.46 -21.06 0.79
C TRP A 219 -7.44 -22.52 0.30
N ASN A 220 -8.33 -22.93 -0.59
CA ASN A 220 -8.49 -24.34 -0.95
C ASN A 220 -7.40 -24.85 -1.89
N GLU A 221 -6.95 -24.02 -2.84
CA GLU A 221 -6.14 -24.48 -3.98
C GLU A 221 -4.66 -24.11 -3.85
N TYR A 222 -4.37 -23.05 -3.10
CA TYR A 222 -3.04 -22.43 -3.09
C TYR A 222 -2.32 -22.48 -1.75
N SER A 223 -3.02 -22.88 -0.69
CA SER A 223 -2.54 -22.73 0.68
C SER A 223 -2.34 -24.06 1.40
N GLU A 224 -1.50 -24.02 2.44
CA GLU A 224 -1.35 -25.09 3.42
C GLU A 224 -1.55 -24.56 4.83
N ILE A 225 -2.03 -25.42 5.74
CA ILE A 225 -2.25 -25.06 7.14
C ILE A 225 -0.91 -24.84 7.84
N VAL A 226 -0.80 -23.74 8.58
CA VAL A 226 0.34 -23.43 9.46
C VAL A 226 -0.03 -23.65 10.92
N TYR A 227 -1.24 -23.25 11.31
CA TYR A 227 -1.76 -23.47 12.67
C TYR A 227 -3.27 -23.71 12.64
N GLY A 228 -3.74 -24.58 13.54
CA GLY A 228 -5.14 -24.95 13.65
C GLY A 228 -5.53 -26.10 12.72
N LYS A 229 -6.83 -26.38 12.63
CA LYS A 229 -7.36 -27.45 11.78
C LYS A 229 -7.58 -26.93 10.36
N TRP A 230 -7.16 -27.70 9.36
CA TRP A 230 -7.56 -27.45 7.98
C TRP A 230 -9.05 -27.73 7.78
N LEU A 231 -9.79 -26.70 7.39
CA LEU A 231 -11.19 -26.79 7.00
C LEU A 231 -11.35 -26.09 5.65
N PRO A 232 -11.76 -26.80 4.58
CA PRO A 232 -11.95 -26.18 3.28
C PRO A 232 -13.03 -25.11 3.35
N GLU A 233 -12.84 -24.07 2.55
CA GLU A 233 -13.79 -23.00 2.35
C GLU A 233 -14.85 -23.38 1.32
N LYS A 234 -16.07 -22.90 1.52
CA LYS A 234 -17.12 -23.11 0.52
C LYS A 234 -16.86 -22.16 -0.66
N TYR A 235 -16.57 -22.73 -1.82
CA TYR A 235 -16.49 -21.98 -3.06
C TYR A 235 -17.91 -21.71 -3.58
N ILE A 236 -18.25 -20.43 -3.74
CA ILE A 236 -19.50 -19.99 -4.36
C ILE A 236 -19.10 -18.95 -5.40
N GLU A 237 -19.23 -19.32 -6.67
CA GLU A 237 -19.03 -18.40 -7.77
C GLU A 237 -19.98 -17.21 -7.63
N THR A 238 -19.44 -16.01 -7.80
CA THR A 238 -20.19 -14.77 -7.76
C THR A 238 -19.97 -13.98 -9.04
N SER A 239 -20.99 -13.20 -9.41
CA SER A 239 -20.88 -12.23 -10.47
C SER A 239 -20.95 -10.82 -9.90
N HIS A 240 -20.35 -9.87 -10.62
CA HIS A 240 -20.51 -8.45 -10.32
C HIS A 240 -22.00 -8.07 -10.32
N VAL A 241 -22.40 -7.28 -9.32
CA VAL A 241 -23.74 -6.70 -9.24
C VAL A 241 -23.67 -5.23 -9.68
N PRO A 242 -24.40 -4.82 -10.75
CA PRO A 242 -24.45 -3.42 -11.17
C PRO A 242 -24.83 -2.49 -10.01
N GLY A 243 -24.17 -1.33 -9.93
CA GLY A 243 -24.33 -0.40 -8.81
C GLY A 243 -23.32 -0.59 -7.67
N TYR A 244 -22.61 -1.72 -7.60
CA TYR A 244 -21.53 -1.97 -6.64
C TYR A 244 -20.16 -1.97 -7.34
N VAL A 245 -19.09 -1.91 -6.54
CA VAL A 245 -17.73 -2.05 -7.03
C VAL A 245 -17.54 -3.41 -7.72
N LYS A 246 -17.02 -3.35 -8.95
CA LYS A 246 -16.50 -4.52 -9.68
C LYS A 246 -15.08 -4.77 -9.20
N ILE A 247 -14.77 -6.01 -8.87
CA ILE A 247 -13.41 -6.45 -8.53
C ILE A 247 -12.97 -7.41 -9.61
N VAL A 248 -11.73 -7.25 -10.07
CA VAL A 248 -11.11 -8.14 -11.05
C VAL A 248 -9.91 -8.76 -10.38
N PHE A 249 -9.89 -10.09 -10.34
CA PHE A 249 -8.78 -10.88 -9.80
C PHE A 249 -8.10 -11.58 -10.96
N ASN A 250 -6.76 -11.52 -11.04
CA ASN A 250 -6.05 -12.26 -12.09
C ASN A 250 -5.87 -13.76 -11.78
N SER A 251 -6.43 -14.23 -10.66
CA SER A 251 -6.57 -15.63 -10.26
C SER A 251 -7.83 -16.29 -10.83
N GLU A 252 -8.83 -15.50 -11.23
CA GLU A 252 -10.09 -16.02 -11.76
C GLU A 252 -9.87 -16.69 -13.13
N PRO A 253 -10.43 -17.89 -13.35
CA PRO A 253 -10.47 -18.48 -14.69
C PRO A 253 -11.32 -17.61 -15.64
N ALA A 254 -10.73 -17.21 -16.76
CA ALA A 254 -11.48 -16.62 -17.86
C ALA A 254 -12.13 -17.71 -18.73
N ASP A 255 -11.44 -18.84 -18.89
CA ASP A 255 -11.91 -20.07 -19.51
C ASP A 255 -11.11 -21.28 -18.98
N GLU A 256 -11.24 -22.45 -19.61
CA GLU A 256 -10.55 -23.68 -19.21
C GLU A 256 -9.02 -23.61 -19.32
N LEU A 257 -8.47 -22.65 -20.06
CA LEU A 257 -7.06 -22.52 -20.42
C LEU A 257 -6.43 -21.19 -19.97
N GLN A 258 -7.25 -20.17 -19.72
CA GLN A 258 -6.78 -18.81 -19.46
C GLN A 258 -7.33 -18.26 -18.15
N LEU A 259 -6.52 -17.40 -17.52
CA LEU A 259 -6.92 -16.60 -16.38
C LEU A 259 -7.29 -15.18 -16.83
N THR A 260 -8.17 -14.56 -16.04
CA THR A 260 -8.60 -13.17 -16.20
C THR A 260 -7.41 -12.22 -16.20
N ARG A 261 -7.50 -11.21 -17.05
CA ARG A 261 -6.43 -10.24 -17.32
C ARG A 261 -6.83 -8.85 -16.83
N ILE A 262 -6.07 -8.29 -15.89
CA ILE A 262 -6.37 -6.98 -15.32
C ILE A 262 -5.98 -5.87 -16.31
N ASP A 263 -4.94 -6.10 -17.12
CA ASP A 263 -4.48 -5.13 -18.13
C ASP A 263 -5.62 -4.65 -19.04
N GLY A 264 -6.46 -5.57 -19.52
CA GLY A 264 -7.55 -5.23 -20.46
C GLY A 264 -8.55 -4.24 -19.87
N GLU A 265 -8.94 -4.42 -18.61
CA GLU A 265 -9.87 -3.55 -17.90
C GLU A 265 -9.27 -2.17 -17.61
N LEU A 266 -7.98 -2.12 -17.27
CA LEU A 266 -7.24 -0.88 -17.08
C LEU A 266 -7.06 -0.10 -18.39
N ILE A 267 -6.70 -0.78 -19.49
CA ILE A 267 -6.60 -0.17 -20.83
C ILE A 267 -7.96 0.41 -21.24
N ASN A 268 -9.05 -0.32 -21.01
CA ASN A 268 -10.39 0.16 -21.28
C ASN A 268 -10.73 1.42 -20.47
N LEU A 269 -10.31 1.49 -19.20
CA LEU A 269 -10.48 2.69 -18.38
C LEU A 269 -9.65 3.87 -18.91
N VAL A 270 -8.38 3.65 -19.28
CA VAL A 270 -7.51 4.69 -19.87
C VAL A 270 -8.08 5.26 -21.18
N HIS A 271 -8.73 4.42 -21.98
CA HIS A 271 -9.39 4.86 -23.22
C HIS A 271 -10.68 5.68 -23.00
N ARG A 272 -11.23 5.72 -21.78
CA ARG A 272 -12.41 6.52 -21.44
C ARG A 272 -12.09 7.98 -21.09
N VAL A 273 -10.83 8.40 -21.15
CA VAL A 273 -10.48 9.82 -20.98
C VAL A 273 -11.24 10.67 -22.01
N GLU A 274 -11.98 11.65 -21.52
CA GLU A 274 -12.78 12.58 -22.34
C GLU A 274 -11.86 13.61 -23.03
N ALA A 275 -12.30 14.23 -24.13
CA ALA A 275 -11.48 15.16 -24.92
C ALA A 275 -10.92 16.37 -24.15
N SER A 276 -11.62 16.83 -23.11
CA SER A 276 -11.19 17.86 -22.16
C SER A 276 -11.11 17.31 -20.72
N GLY A 277 -10.96 15.99 -20.61
CA GLY A 277 -10.98 15.25 -19.36
C GLY A 277 -9.63 15.18 -18.67
N SER A 278 -9.45 14.14 -17.86
CA SER A 278 -8.23 13.96 -17.07
C SER A 278 -7.90 12.49 -16.84
N LEU A 279 -6.61 12.22 -16.65
CA LEU A 279 -6.08 10.98 -16.11
C LEU A 279 -5.05 11.31 -15.05
N ASP A 280 -5.26 10.82 -13.83
CA ASP A 280 -4.32 10.93 -12.72
C ASP A 280 -3.90 9.54 -12.27
N LEU A 281 -2.62 9.20 -12.44
CA LEU A 281 -2.04 7.92 -12.06
C LEU A 281 -1.09 8.12 -10.88
N ALA A 282 -1.32 7.43 -9.77
CA ALA A 282 -0.33 7.26 -8.71
C ALA A 282 0.15 5.80 -8.71
N MET A 283 1.42 5.57 -9.04
CA MET A 283 1.93 4.23 -9.28
C MET A 283 3.30 4.00 -8.65
N PHE A 284 3.40 2.93 -7.86
CA PHE A 284 4.66 2.49 -7.28
C PHE A 284 5.63 1.94 -8.33
N SER A 285 5.14 1.04 -9.19
CA SER A 285 5.95 0.40 -10.23
C SER A 285 5.21 0.40 -11.56
N LEU A 286 5.83 1.01 -12.56
CA LEU A 286 5.34 1.14 -13.92
C LEU A 286 6.38 0.57 -14.89
N THR A 287 6.24 -0.72 -15.19
CA THR A 287 7.13 -1.48 -16.09
C THR A 287 6.39 -2.26 -17.19
N ARG A 288 5.06 -2.19 -17.21
CA ARG A 288 4.19 -2.81 -18.24
C ARG A 288 3.98 -1.86 -19.43
N LEU A 289 4.56 -2.22 -20.58
CA LEU A 289 4.62 -1.37 -21.78
C LEU A 289 3.23 -1.03 -22.33
N GLU A 290 2.33 -2.01 -22.37
CA GLU A 290 1.00 -1.92 -22.97
C GLU A 290 0.13 -0.88 -22.25
N LEU A 291 0.27 -0.78 -20.93
CA LEU A 291 -0.43 0.24 -20.13
C LEU A 291 0.17 1.64 -20.35
N ALA A 292 1.50 1.75 -20.45
CA ALA A 292 2.16 3.02 -20.78
C ALA A 292 1.80 3.49 -22.20
N GLU A 293 1.75 2.58 -23.17
CA GLU A 293 1.29 2.87 -24.53
C GLU A 293 -0.18 3.28 -24.56
N ALA A 294 -1.05 2.66 -23.77
CA ALA A 294 -2.45 3.06 -23.68
C ALA A 294 -2.60 4.51 -23.20
N ILE A 295 -1.79 4.92 -22.21
CA ILE A 295 -1.73 6.33 -21.77
C ILE A 295 -1.28 7.23 -22.91
N LEU A 296 -0.18 6.89 -23.58
CA LEU A 296 0.38 7.69 -24.67
C LEU A 296 -0.63 7.87 -25.81
N LYS A 297 -1.28 6.78 -26.24
CA LYS A 297 -2.31 6.77 -27.29
C LYS A 297 -3.56 7.53 -26.87
N SER A 298 -3.95 7.47 -25.60
CA SER A 298 -5.10 8.22 -25.08
C SER A 298 -4.81 9.73 -25.04
N ALA A 299 -3.58 10.11 -24.67
CA ALA A 299 -3.13 11.51 -24.65
C ALA A 299 -3.04 12.12 -26.05
N GLU A 300 -2.53 11.37 -27.02
CA GLU A 300 -2.48 11.76 -28.42
C GLU A 300 -3.88 12.02 -29.00
N ARG A 301 -4.84 11.12 -28.72
CA ARG A 301 -6.23 11.26 -29.18
C ARG A 301 -6.98 12.43 -28.54
N ASN A 302 -6.62 12.79 -27.31
CA ASN A 302 -7.30 13.81 -26.51
C ASN A 302 -6.36 14.96 -26.14
N PRO A 303 -5.91 15.80 -27.10
CA PRO A 303 -4.92 16.85 -26.85
C PRO A 303 -5.38 17.93 -25.87
N GLY A 304 -6.70 18.06 -25.64
CA GLY A 304 -7.29 18.96 -24.64
C GLY A 304 -7.41 18.38 -23.24
N ALA A 305 -7.19 17.07 -23.06
CA ALA A 305 -7.25 16.40 -21.77
C ALA A 305 -5.90 16.47 -21.06
N ARG A 306 -5.90 16.30 -19.73
CA ARG A 306 -4.69 16.37 -18.89
C ARG A 306 -4.29 15.00 -18.35
N PHE A 307 -3.04 14.60 -18.56
CA PHE A 307 -2.49 13.34 -18.05
C PHE A 307 -1.38 13.64 -17.03
N ARG A 308 -1.57 13.20 -15.78
CA ARG A 308 -0.63 13.39 -14.68
C ARG A 308 -0.24 12.05 -14.08
N LEU A 309 1.05 11.76 -14.05
CA LEU A 309 1.58 10.54 -13.46
C LEU A 309 2.48 10.91 -12.28
N MET A 310 2.12 10.43 -11.09
CA MET A 310 2.92 10.49 -9.88
C MET A 310 3.55 9.11 -9.67
N LEU A 311 4.88 9.04 -9.77
CA LEU A 311 5.64 7.80 -9.67
C LEU A 311 6.52 7.78 -8.43
N ASP A 312 6.83 6.59 -7.93
CA ASP A 312 7.79 6.44 -6.85
C ASP A 312 9.21 6.86 -7.28
N HIS A 313 10.00 7.26 -6.29
CA HIS A 313 11.41 7.58 -6.44
C HIS A 313 12.18 6.51 -7.22
N ALA A 314 11.91 5.24 -6.95
CA ALA A 314 12.58 4.12 -7.59
C ALA A 314 12.35 4.07 -9.12
N GLN A 315 11.31 4.73 -9.65
CA GLN A 315 10.98 4.75 -11.08
C GLN A 315 11.73 5.82 -11.88
N LEU A 316 12.53 6.66 -11.23
CA LEU A 316 13.25 7.78 -11.87
C LEU A 316 14.48 7.32 -12.68
N ASP A 317 15.26 6.40 -12.11
CA ASP A 317 16.55 5.98 -12.65
C ASP A 317 16.41 4.76 -13.54
N ASP A 318 16.53 4.95 -14.85
CA ASP A 318 16.41 3.95 -15.91
C ASP A 318 17.77 3.58 -16.55
N GLU A 319 18.90 3.83 -15.87
CA GLU A 319 20.23 3.45 -16.37
C GLU A 319 20.38 1.93 -16.60
N ASP A 320 19.66 1.12 -15.81
CA ASP A 320 19.57 -0.33 -16.00
C ASP A 320 18.34 -0.69 -16.86
N PRO A 321 18.54 -1.06 -18.14
CA PRO A 321 17.44 -1.39 -19.03
C PRO A 321 16.65 -2.64 -18.59
N LEU A 322 17.25 -3.54 -17.81
CA LEU A 322 16.56 -4.75 -17.32
C LEU A 322 15.42 -4.41 -16.37
N GLN A 323 15.48 -3.24 -15.70
CA GLN A 323 14.41 -2.80 -14.79
C GLN A 323 13.18 -2.27 -15.54
N SER A 324 13.29 -2.00 -16.84
CA SER A 324 12.17 -1.64 -17.73
C SER A 324 11.27 -0.53 -17.17
N LYS A 325 11.85 0.49 -16.51
CA LYS A 325 11.09 1.61 -15.93
C LYS A 325 10.53 2.49 -17.05
N LEU A 326 9.21 2.65 -17.08
CA LEU A 326 8.55 3.31 -18.22
C LEU A 326 8.20 4.78 -17.99
N GLY A 327 8.41 5.32 -16.79
CA GLY A 327 8.25 6.77 -16.54
C GLY A 327 9.12 7.62 -17.48
N PRO A 328 10.46 7.44 -17.47
CA PRO A 328 11.35 8.17 -18.37
C PRO A 328 11.08 7.90 -19.85
N TRP A 329 10.79 6.63 -20.20
CA TRP A 329 10.41 6.23 -21.56
C TRP A 329 9.16 6.98 -22.05
N LEU A 330 8.13 7.11 -21.20
CA LEU A 330 6.88 7.78 -21.56
C LEU A 330 7.12 9.27 -21.84
N GLU A 331 7.90 9.96 -21.01
CA GLU A 331 8.25 11.37 -21.24
C GLU A 331 9.05 11.55 -22.53
N GLN A 332 10.02 10.68 -22.79
CA GLN A 332 10.79 10.71 -24.03
C GLN A 332 9.90 10.50 -25.25
N LYS A 333 9.03 9.48 -25.23
CA LYS A 333 8.12 9.19 -26.35
C LYS A 333 7.10 10.28 -26.58
N ALA A 334 6.57 10.87 -25.50
CA ALA A 334 5.66 12.01 -25.61
C ALA A 334 6.35 13.20 -26.29
N ALA A 335 7.61 13.49 -25.95
CA ALA A 335 8.39 14.54 -26.59
C ALA A 335 8.67 14.26 -28.08
N GLU A 336 9.08 13.03 -28.41
CA GLU A 336 9.32 12.58 -29.80
C GLU A 336 8.07 12.74 -30.69
N LEU A 337 6.89 12.46 -30.13
CA LEU A 337 5.59 12.56 -30.83
C LEU A 337 4.95 13.95 -30.75
N GLY A 338 5.56 14.90 -30.03
CA GLY A 338 4.99 16.23 -29.83
C GLY A 338 3.74 16.28 -28.94
N ILE A 339 3.52 15.25 -28.11
CA ILE A 339 2.43 15.15 -27.13
C ILE A 339 2.79 16.00 -25.91
N LYS A 340 2.01 17.05 -25.65
CA LYS A 340 2.32 18.08 -24.62
C LYS A 340 1.48 17.99 -23.35
N ASN A 341 0.47 17.12 -23.33
CA ASN A 341 -0.52 17.02 -22.27
C ASN A 341 -0.23 15.90 -21.25
N ILE A 342 0.95 15.28 -21.33
CA ILE A 342 1.47 14.34 -20.33
C ILE A 342 2.46 15.06 -19.41
N GLN A 343 2.29 14.87 -18.10
CA GLN A 343 3.21 15.35 -17.08
C GLN A 343 3.53 14.21 -16.12
N VAL A 344 4.82 13.97 -15.86
CA VAL A 344 5.27 13.00 -14.88
C VAL A 344 5.99 13.72 -13.75
N ARG A 345 5.73 13.29 -12.52
CA ARG A 345 6.42 13.72 -11.31
C ARG A 345 6.85 12.51 -10.51
N TYR A 346 7.99 12.63 -9.86
CA TYR A 346 8.57 11.60 -9.03
C TYR A 346 8.54 12.06 -7.59
N ARG A 347 7.98 11.24 -6.72
CA ARG A 347 8.08 11.45 -5.29
C ARG A 347 9.54 11.22 -4.88
N PHE A 348 10.18 12.18 -4.22
CA PHE A 348 11.63 12.17 -4.01
C PHE A 348 12.01 12.59 -2.58
N ARG A 349 13.04 11.97 -2.02
CA ARG A 349 13.68 12.37 -0.76
C ARG A 349 15.20 12.25 -0.87
N ARG A 350 15.92 13.25 -0.40
CA ARG A 350 17.39 13.26 -0.41
C ARG A 350 17.94 12.26 0.60
N ASN A 351 17.37 12.26 1.81
CA ASN A 351 17.79 11.37 2.89
C ASN A 351 17.29 9.93 2.76
N ALA A 352 16.66 9.60 1.63
CA ALA A 352 16.36 8.21 1.29
C ALA A 352 17.62 7.45 0.84
N TYR A 353 18.73 8.14 0.54
CA TYR A 353 19.98 7.51 0.12
C TYR A 353 20.96 7.32 1.29
N GLY A 354 21.64 6.19 1.28
CA GLY A 354 22.74 5.91 2.21
C GLY A 354 23.69 4.86 1.66
N PHE A 355 24.78 4.60 2.37
CA PHE A 355 25.78 3.62 1.94
C PHE A 355 25.37 2.20 2.36
N SER A 356 25.30 1.28 1.40
CA SER A 356 25.11 -0.15 1.67
C SER A 356 26.46 -0.80 1.93
N SER A 357 26.64 -1.36 3.13
CA SER A 357 27.83 -2.16 3.45
C SER A 357 27.88 -3.47 2.65
N GLU A 358 26.72 -4.01 2.28
CA GLU A 358 26.58 -5.24 1.50
C GLU A 358 26.99 -5.00 0.04
N ASP A 359 26.38 -3.99 -0.60
CA ASP A 359 26.65 -3.65 -2.01
C ASP A 359 27.93 -2.81 -2.19
N LYS A 360 28.50 -2.33 -1.08
CA LYS A 360 29.67 -1.43 -1.02
C LYS A 360 29.50 -0.17 -1.89
N LYS A 361 28.28 0.34 -2.00
CA LYS A 361 27.94 1.54 -2.77
C LYS A 361 26.77 2.30 -2.14
N PRO A 362 26.60 3.59 -2.45
CA PRO A 362 25.38 4.31 -2.12
C PRO A 362 24.16 3.70 -2.83
N ILE A 363 23.08 3.49 -2.09
CA ILE A 363 21.82 2.95 -2.60
C ILE A 363 20.64 3.76 -2.06
N LEU A 364 19.49 3.60 -2.69
CA LEU A 364 18.21 3.99 -2.12
C LEU A 364 17.85 3.01 -0.98
N ILE A 365 17.67 3.52 0.23
CA ILE A 365 17.32 2.73 1.41
C ILE A 365 15.79 2.73 1.56
N SER A 366 15.18 1.58 1.35
CA SER A 366 13.73 1.40 1.24
C SER A 366 12.92 2.00 2.41
N TYR A 367 13.34 1.78 3.66
CA TYR A 367 12.61 2.26 4.83
C TYR A 367 12.76 3.78 5.07
N LEU A 368 13.82 4.41 4.55
CA LEU A 368 13.98 5.87 4.56
C LEU A 368 13.23 6.53 3.40
N SER A 369 12.98 5.76 2.33
CA SER A 369 12.37 6.30 1.13
C SER A 369 10.93 6.73 1.35
N LEU A 370 10.16 6.24 2.32
CA LEU A 370 8.71 6.54 2.43
C LEU A 370 8.00 6.41 1.08
N PHE A 371 7.97 5.18 0.54
CA PHE A 371 7.54 4.91 -0.82
C PHE A 371 6.16 5.49 -1.17
N LEU A 372 6.04 5.99 -2.39
CA LEU A 372 4.74 6.18 -3.04
C LEU A 372 4.19 4.81 -3.44
N HIS A 373 3.53 4.12 -2.51
CA HIS A 373 3.12 2.73 -2.70
C HIS A 373 1.66 2.57 -3.16
N HIS A 374 1.05 3.64 -3.68
CA HIS A 374 -0.25 3.60 -4.34
C HIS A 374 -0.18 2.87 -5.69
N LYS A 375 -1.30 2.22 -6.03
CA LYS A 375 -1.59 1.67 -7.37
C LYS A 375 -3.00 2.10 -7.73
N ASN A 376 -3.10 3.32 -8.25
CA ASN A 376 -4.38 3.97 -8.47
C ASN A 376 -4.36 4.80 -9.74
N ILE A 377 -5.47 4.74 -10.48
CA ILE A 377 -5.77 5.64 -11.58
C ILE A 377 -7.15 6.26 -11.38
N ILE A 378 -7.28 7.57 -11.61
CA ILE A 378 -8.55 8.30 -11.71
C ILE A 378 -8.69 8.83 -13.14
N VAL A 379 -9.86 8.62 -13.74
CA VAL A 379 -10.21 9.11 -15.07
C VAL A 379 -11.41 10.05 -14.98
N ASN A 380 -11.25 11.25 -15.57
CA ASN A 380 -12.24 12.33 -15.65
C ASN A 380 -12.87 12.74 -14.31
N ASP A 381 -12.19 12.47 -13.18
CA ASP A 381 -12.71 12.65 -11.81
C ASP A 381 -14.01 11.86 -11.52
N LYS A 382 -14.34 10.87 -12.36
CA LYS A 382 -15.59 10.09 -12.32
C LYS A 382 -15.37 8.60 -12.15
N GLU A 383 -14.26 8.08 -12.63
CA GLU A 383 -13.95 6.66 -12.56
C GLU A 383 -12.59 6.47 -11.90
N MET A 384 -12.44 5.39 -11.14
CA MET A 384 -11.18 5.09 -10.47
C MET A 384 -10.95 3.59 -10.42
N ALA A 385 -9.71 3.18 -10.64
CA ALA A 385 -9.27 1.81 -10.38
C ALA A 385 -8.17 1.81 -9.31
N ILE A 386 -8.28 0.93 -8.32
CA ILE A 386 -7.38 0.86 -7.16
C ILE A 386 -7.26 -0.57 -6.66
N GLY A 387 -6.07 -0.99 -6.20
CA GLY A 387 -5.89 -2.34 -5.66
C GLY A 387 -4.45 -2.63 -5.30
N SER A 388 -4.07 -3.91 -5.38
CA SER A 388 -2.70 -4.36 -5.12
C SER A 388 -1.78 -4.31 -6.36
N TYR A 389 -2.40 -4.23 -7.55
CA TYR A 389 -1.79 -4.43 -8.86
C TYR A 389 -0.77 -3.35 -9.26
N ASN A 390 0.52 -3.68 -9.17
CA ASN A 390 1.56 -2.90 -9.86
C ASN A 390 1.39 -3.05 -11.37
N TRP A 391 1.75 -2.02 -12.15
CA TRP A 391 1.72 -2.14 -13.60
C TRP A 391 3.02 -2.80 -14.08
N SER A 392 3.14 -4.12 -13.84
CA SER A 392 4.31 -4.95 -14.18
C SER A 392 3.92 -6.32 -14.71
N ASN A 393 4.82 -6.99 -15.44
CA ASN A 393 4.61 -8.36 -15.90
C ASN A 393 4.43 -9.35 -14.73
N SER A 394 5.19 -9.17 -13.64
CA SER A 394 5.05 -10.03 -12.45
C SER A 394 3.68 -9.91 -11.79
N ALA A 395 3.09 -8.70 -11.73
CA ALA A 395 1.75 -8.51 -11.20
C ALA A 395 0.70 -9.23 -12.06
N GLU A 396 0.81 -9.10 -13.38
CA GLU A 396 -0.17 -9.66 -14.30
C GLU A 396 -0.10 -11.18 -14.44
N PHE A 397 1.11 -11.74 -14.55
CA PHE A 397 1.30 -13.14 -14.95
C PHE A 397 1.68 -14.07 -13.79
N LEU A 398 2.31 -13.54 -12.73
CA LEU A 398 2.87 -14.38 -11.65
C LEU A 398 2.07 -14.21 -10.36
N ASN A 399 1.97 -12.99 -9.84
CA ASN A 399 1.31 -12.72 -8.57
C ASN A 399 -0.20 -12.87 -8.68
N PHE A 400 -0.84 -13.22 -7.56
CA PHE A 400 -2.26 -12.95 -7.39
C PHE A 400 -2.45 -11.49 -7.00
N GLU A 401 -3.27 -10.81 -7.77
CA GLU A 401 -3.54 -9.39 -7.66
C GLU A 401 -5.01 -9.12 -7.93
N ASN A 402 -5.49 -8.02 -7.34
CA ASN A 402 -6.85 -7.56 -7.58
C ASN A 402 -6.89 -6.05 -7.87
N VAL A 403 -7.92 -5.64 -8.62
CA VAL A 403 -8.26 -4.23 -8.86
C VAL A 403 -9.75 -4.00 -8.67
N MET A 404 -10.08 -2.98 -7.87
CA MET A 404 -11.43 -2.49 -7.62
C MET A 404 -11.74 -1.32 -8.55
N PHE A 405 -12.90 -1.34 -9.20
CA PHE A 405 -13.36 -0.30 -10.11
C PHE A 405 -14.53 0.49 -9.51
N PHE A 406 -14.33 1.79 -9.38
CA PHE A 406 -15.30 2.76 -8.88
C PHE A 406 -15.82 3.63 -10.01
N ASN A 407 -17.07 4.06 -9.84
CA ASN A 407 -17.76 4.94 -10.76
C ASN A 407 -18.65 5.90 -9.95
N ALA A 408 -18.49 7.19 -10.19
CA ALA A 408 -19.12 8.30 -9.49
C ALA A 408 -20.66 8.26 -9.48
N PHE A 409 -21.28 7.58 -10.44
CA PHE A 409 -22.73 7.44 -10.50
C PHE A 409 -23.29 6.49 -9.43
N TYR A 410 -22.45 5.70 -8.77
CA TYR A 410 -22.85 4.78 -7.72
C TYR A 410 -22.66 5.39 -6.33
N LYS A 411 -23.52 4.96 -5.40
CA LYS A 411 -23.57 5.49 -4.03
C LYS A 411 -22.21 5.38 -3.36
N ASP A 412 -21.79 6.45 -2.69
CA ASP A 412 -20.51 6.60 -1.96
C ASP A 412 -19.23 6.50 -2.79
N HIS A 413 -19.29 6.17 -4.08
CA HIS A 413 -18.09 6.04 -4.91
C HIS A 413 -17.42 7.39 -5.16
N GLN A 414 -18.19 8.45 -5.45
CA GLN A 414 -17.62 9.79 -5.62
C GLN A 414 -16.87 10.26 -4.37
N LYS A 415 -17.35 9.90 -3.16
CA LYS A 415 -16.68 10.22 -1.90
C LYS A 415 -15.29 9.55 -1.83
N VAL A 416 -15.19 8.27 -2.20
CA VAL A 416 -13.91 7.54 -2.26
C VAL A 416 -12.98 8.12 -3.30
N ILE A 417 -13.48 8.40 -4.52
CA ILE A 417 -12.72 9.01 -5.61
C ILE A 417 -12.17 10.37 -5.17
N SER A 418 -13.02 11.22 -4.58
CA SER A 418 -12.62 12.57 -4.12
C SER A 418 -11.61 12.50 -2.98
N SER A 419 -11.74 11.53 -2.08
CA SER A 419 -10.81 11.33 -0.97
C SER A 419 -9.42 10.90 -1.47
N PHE A 420 -9.33 10.01 -2.46
CA PHE A 420 -8.05 9.68 -3.11
C PHE A 420 -7.52 10.87 -3.92
N LYS A 421 -8.39 11.55 -4.67
CA LYS A 421 -8.01 12.74 -5.44
C LYS A 421 -7.36 13.80 -4.56
N SER A 422 -7.85 13.98 -3.33
CA SER A 422 -7.24 14.90 -2.37
C SER A 422 -5.81 14.49 -1.99
N GLU A 423 -5.54 13.19 -1.76
CA GLU A 423 -4.17 12.69 -1.56
C GLU A 423 -3.30 12.99 -2.77
N PHE A 424 -3.80 12.67 -3.97
CA PHE A 424 -3.09 12.92 -5.22
C PHE A 424 -2.74 14.40 -5.38
N GLU A 425 -3.69 15.32 -5.15
CA GLU A 425 -3.43 16.76 -5.27
C GLU A 425 -2.45 17.26 -4.21
N THR A 426 -2.52 16.76 -2.96
CA THR A 426 -1.51 17.12 -1.95
C THR A 426 -0.12 16.68 -2.39
N LEU A 427 0.04 15.43 -2.82
CA LEU A 427 1.32 14.92 -3.32
C LEU A 427 1.78 15.68 -4.55
N TRP A 428 0.90 15.84 -5.55
CA TRP A 428 1.18 16.52 -6.81
C TRP A 428 1.68 17.93 -6.56
N ASN A 429 1.02 18.71 -5.71
CA ASN A 429 1.37 20.10 -5.47
C ASN A 429 2.54 20.29 -4.49
N SER A 430 3.06 19.22 -3.89
CA SER A 430 4.20 19.26 -2.99
C SER A 430 5.52 19.23 -3.76
N ARG A 431 5.87 20.33 -4.44
CA ARG A 431 7.17 20.46 -5.13
C ARG A 431 8.31 20.52 -4.11
N MET A 432 9.41 19.85 -4.43
CA MET A 432 10.65 19.97 -3.68
C MET A 432 11.09 21.45 -3.63
N PRO A 433 11.33 22.02 -2.43
CA PRO A 433 11.68 23.42 -2.32
C PRO A 433 13.09 23.69 -2.87
N ALA A 434 13.28 24.87 -3.46
CA ALA A 434 14.58 25.32 -3.93
C ALA A 434 15.55 25.59 -2.78
N GLU A 435 15.05 26.07 -1.64
CA GLU A 435 15.82 26.37 -0.44
C GLU A 435 15.30 25.60 0.76
N ILE A 436 16.20 25.13 1.63
CA ILE A 436 15.89 24.40 2.86
C ILE A 436 16.56 25.14 4.01
N THR A 437 15.75 25.83 4.81
CA THR A 437 16.20 26.62 5.97
C THR A 437 15.99 25.90 7.29
N ARG A 438 15.20 24.82 7.28
CA ARG A 438 14.93 23.92 8.41
C ARG A 438 14.53 22.53 7.90
N PRO A 439 14.62 21.48 8.74
CA PRO A 439 14.22 20.13 8.36
C PRO A 439 12.76 20.03 7.91
N CYS A 440 12.50 19.36 6.79
CA CYS A 440 11.20 19.16 6.17
C CYS A 440 10.59 17.80 6.55
N LYS A 441 10.28 17.63 7.83
CA LYS A 441 9.76 16.36 8.38
C LYS A 441 8.36 16.04 7.88
N GLY A 442 8.13 14.78 7.51
CA GLY A 442 6.80 14.26 7.13
C GLY A 442 6.19 14.87 5.86
N MET A 443 6.82 15.89 5.26
CA MET A 443 6.32 16.54 4.07
C MET A 443 6.64 15.68 2.84
N PRO A 444 5.65 15.34 1.99
CA PRO A 444 5.96 14.77 0.70
C PRO A 444 6.65 15.82 -0.17
N GLN A 445 7.51 15.37 -1.08
CA GLN A 445 8.22 16.23 -2.01
C GLN A 445 8.27 15.55 -3.38
N THR A 446 8.17 16.35 -4.43
CA THR A 446 8.13 15.86 -5.81
C THR A 446 9.06 16.66 -6.72
N VAL A 447 9.63 15.97 -7.69
CA VAL A 447 10.56 16.51 -8.68
C VAL A 447 10.12 16.11 -10.09
N THR A 448 10.55 16.87 -11.09
CA THR A 448 10.53 16.43 -12.49
C THR A 448 11.63 15.40 -12.75
N LEU A 449 11.60 14.70 -13.89
CA LEU A 449 12.64 13.74 -14.26
C LEU A 449 14.04 14.38 -14.31
N ALA A 450 14.15 15.55 -14.97
CA ALA A 450 15.42 16.25 -15.11
C ALA A 450 15.99 16.68 -13.73
N GLU A 451 15.16 17.26 -12.87
CA GLU A 451 15.53 17.63 -11.50
C GLU A 451 15.94 16.41 -10.69
N GLY A 452 15.14 15.34 -10.73
CA GLY A 452 15.39 14.11 -9.99
C GLY A 452 16.68 13.43 -10.42
N LYS A 453 16.94 13.29 -11.73
CA LYS A 453 18.18 12.67 -12.24
C LYS A 453 19.42 13.47 -11.86
N ALA A 454 19.34 14.79 -11.94
CA ALA A 454 20.43 15.67 -11.52
C ALA A 454 20.73 15.53 -10.02
N LEU A 455 19.69 15.52 -9.19
CA LEU A 455 19.82 15.29 -7.75
C LEU A 455 20.39 13.90 -7.47
N HIS A 456 19.78 12.85 -8.01
CA HIS A 456 20.21 11.47 -7.83
C HIS A 456 21.72 11.29 -8.05
N LYS A 457 22.23 11.76 -9.20
CA LYS A 457 23.66 11.72 -9.53
C LYS A 457 24.54 12.47 -8.52
N GLN A 458 24.10 13.65 -8.08
CA GLN A 458 24.81 14.44 -7.07
C GLN A 458 24.83 13.74 -5.71
N LEU A 459 23.70 13.13 -5.31
CA LEU A 459 23.54 12.43 -4.04
C LEU A 459 24.45 11.20 -3.99
N LEU A 460 24.44 10.35 -5.03
CA LEU A 460 25.30 9.17 -5.09
C LEU A 460 26.78 9.56 -5.01
N LYS A 461 27.23 10.51 -5.82
CA LYS A 461 28.62 11.01 -5.80
C LYS A 461 29.05 11.54 -4.44
N THR A 462 28.13 12.20 -3.72
CA THR A 462 28.42 12.74 -2.39
C THR A 462 28.61 11.61 -1.38
N LEU A 463 27.81 10.55 -1.46
CA LEU A 463 27.83 9.44 -0.50
C LEU A 463 28.92 8.39 -0.77
N GLU A 464 29.64 8.47 -1.89
CA GLU A 464 30.83 7.63 -2.18
C GLU A 464 31.94 7.78 -1.13
N LYS A 465 32.02 8.94 -0.46
CA LYS A 465 33.04 9.19 0.56
C LYS A 465 32.63 8.63 1.92
N GLU A 466 33.53 7.88 2.54
CA GLU A 466 33.27 7.22 3.82
C GLU A 466 32.88 8.20 4.94
N GLN A 467 33.59 9.33 5.02
CA GLN A 467 33.32 10.33 6.05
C GLN A 467 31.92 10.94 5.92
N ASN A 468 31.41 11.06 4.69
CA ASN A 468 30.10 11.65 4.44
C ASN A 468 28.97 10.75 4.96
N HIS A 469 29.03 9.45 4.70
CA HIS A 469 27.99 8.55 5.22
C HIS A 469 28.09 8.39 6.74
N LYS A 470 29.28 8.45 7.34
CA LYS A 470 29.45 8.47 8.80
C LYS A 470 28.79 9.70 9.43
N VAL A 471 29.02 10.89 8.87
CA VAL A 471 28.38 12.13 9.34
C VAL A 471 26.86 12.09 9.14
N LEU A 472 26.38 11.60 7.98
CA LEU A 472 24.94 11.49 7.73
C LEU A 472 24.26 10.50 8.70
N ALA A 473 24.90 9.36 8.97
CA ALA A 473 24.43 8.36 9.93
C ALA A 473 24.46 8.88 11.38
N ALA A 474 25.42 9.72 11.74
CA ALA A 474 25.42 10.37 13.05
C ALA A 474 24.20 11.30 13.24
N LEU A 475 23.58 11.76 12.17
CA LEU A 475 22.38 12.62 12.17
C LEU A 475 21.08 11.83 11.93
N ASP A 476 21.07 10.52 12.23
CA ASP A 476 19.90 9.66 12.08
C ASP A 476 18.66 10.17 12.84
N ARG A 477 17.46 9.84 12.32
CA ARG A 477 16.14 10.06 12.94
C ARG A 477 15.95 11.45 13.54
N GLU A 478 16.06 12.47 12.69
CA GLU A 478 15.72 13.84 13.06
C GLU A 478 16.60 14.46 14.15
N ALA A 479 17.78 13.88 14.39
CA ALA A 479 18.72 14.40 15.37
C ALA A 479 19.12 15.84 15.01
N PHE A 480 19.15 16.69 16.04
CA PHE A 480 19.80 17.99 15.99
C PHE A 480 21.13 17.85 16.72
N LYS A 481 22.25 18.05 16.00
CA LYS A 481 23.58 17.93 16.60
C LYS A 481 24.49 19.09 16.23
N THR A 482 25.26 19.55 17.21
CA THR A 482 26.37 20.47 17.02
C THR A 482 27.56 19.75 16.36
N VAL A 483 28.51 20.52 15.83
CA VAL A 483 29.74 19.95 15.25
C VAL A 483 30.50 19.09 16.27
N ALA A 484 30.57 19.51 17.53
CA ALA A 484 31.26 18.79 18.59
C ALA A 484 30.63 17.41 18.86
N GLN A 485 29.30 17.33 18.86
CA GLN A 485 28.59 16.05 19.00
C GLN A 485 28.82 15.14 17.80
N ILE A 486 28.79 15.68 16.57
CA ILE A 486 29.07 14.89 15.36
C ILE A 486 30.51 14.34 15.39
N ILE A 487 31.49 15.12 15.86
CA ILE A 487 32.87 14.65 16.04
C ILE A 487 32.91 13.48 17.04
N ALA A 488 32.27 13.63 18.20
CA ALA A 488 32.24 12.59 19.22
C ALA A 488 31.59 11.29 18.71
N ASP A 489 30.48 11.40 17.99
CA ASP A 489 29.72 10.23 17.50
C ASP A 489 30.41 9.51 16.34
N THR A 490 31.12 10.25 15.48
CA THR A 490 31.75 9.68 14.29
C THR A 490 33.20 9.22 14.53
N GLY A 491 33.86 9.74 15.56
CA GLY A 491 35.29 9.54 15.80
C GLY A 491 36.19 10.16 14.72
N LEU A 492 35.65 10.98 13.83
CA LEU A 492 36.39 11.67 12.78
C LEU A 492 37.10 12.92 13.34
N SER A 493 38.19 13.34 12.69
CA SER A 493 38.81 14.62 13.02
C SER A 493 37.88 15.79 12.72
N GLU A 494 38.02 16.90 13.45
CA GLU A 494 37.22 18.11 13.22
C GLU A 494 37.27 18.59 11.76
N GLN A 495 38.46 18.54 11.14
CA GLN A 495 38.64 18.89 9.74
C GLN A 495 37.79 18.01 8.82
N SER A 496 37.79 16.69 9.04
CA SER A 496 37.02 15.73 8.24
C SER A 496 35.51 15.94 8.42
N VAL A 497 35.05 16.17 9.65
CA VAL A 497 33.63 16.46 9.94
C VAL A 497 33.20 17.74 9.24
N ARG A 498 33.97 18.82 9.36
CA ARG A 498 33.64 20.11 8.72
C ARG A 498 33.64 20.00 7.20
N GLN A 499 34.56 19.25 6.60
CA GLN A 499 34.56 19.02 5.16
C GLN A 499 33.33 18.22 4.71
N SER A 500 32.96 17.19 5.48
CA SER A 500 31.80 16.35 5.20
C SER A 500 30.49 17.13 5.33
N ILE A 501 30.34 17.92 6.39
CA ILE A 501 29.19 18.83 6.60
C ILE A 501 29.05 19.77 5.40
N ARG A 502 30.12 20.47 4.99
CA ARG A 502 30.06 21.37 3.82
C ARG A 502 29.62 20.64 2.55
N ALA A 503 30.11 19.43 2.32
CA ALA A 503 29.74 18.65 1.14
C ALA A 503 28.27 18.18 1.18
N LEU A 504 27.79 17.76 2.35
CA LEU A 504 26.41 17.32 2.55
C LEU A 504 25.41 18.49 2.50
N GLU A 505 25.76 19.64 3.07
CA GLU A 505 24.97 20.88 2.97
C GLU A 505 24.89 21.38 1.54
N ALA A 506 26.02 21.39 0.80
CA ALA A 506 26.04 21.82 -0.60
C ALA A 506 25.08 20.99 -1.48
N ASN A 507 24.90 19.72 -1.14
CA ASN A 507 23.96 18.80 -1.82
C ASN A 507 22.64 18.63 -1.07
N LYS A 508 22.38 19.47 -0.06
CA LYS A 508 21.12 19.57 0.68
C LYS A 508 20.70 18.27 1.38
N PHE A 509 21.63 17.40 1.75
CA PHE A 509 21.37 16.29 2.68
C PHE A 509 21.20 16.81 4.10
N LEU A 510 21.97 17.83 4.46
CA LEU A 510 21.92 18.47 5.76
C LEU A 510 21.42 19.90 5.64
N VAL A 511 20.76 20.34 6.71
CA VAL A 511 20.38 21.73 6.91
C VAL A 511 20.94 22.21 8.23
N LYS A 512 21.56 23.38 8.18
CA LYS A 512 22.01 24.12 9.34
C LYS A 512 20.87 24.99 9.86
N TRP A 513 20.58 24.90 11.14
CA TRP A 513 19.52 25.69 11.77
C TRP A 513 19.79 25.89 13.26
N THR A 514 19.02 26.79 13.88
CA THR A 514 19.12 27.10 15.31
C THR A 514 17.97 26.45 16.06
N LYS A 515 18.30 25.72 17.13
CA LYS A 515 17.34 25.14 18.07
C LYS A 515 17.76 25.53 19.49
N ASP A 516 16.85 26.16 20.24
CA ASP A 516 17.09 26.58 21.63
C ASP A 516 18.37 27.44 21.77
N ASP A 517 18.54 28.43 20.88
CA ASP A 517 19.71 29.32 20.76
C ASP A 517 21.06 28.64 20.49
N VAL A 518 21.04 27.34 20.16
CA VAL A 518 22.22 26.58 19.74
C VAL A 518 22.18 26.36 18.24
N GLU A 519 23.30 26.60 17.57
CA GLU A 519 23.47 26.33 16.14
C GLU A 519 23.90 24.87 15.93
N GLY A 520 23.25 24.18 14.98
CA GLY A 520 23.56 22.80 14.69
C GLY A 520 23.00 22.34 13.34
N TYR A 521 23.03 21.04 13.14
CA TYR A 521 22.67 20.40 11.88
C TYR A 521 21.66 19.29 12.10
N SER A 522 20.81 19.12 11.11
CA SER A 522 19.91 17.98 10.97
C SER A 522 19.88 17.51 9.53
N GLN A 523 19.40 16.30 9.32
CA GLN A 523 18.95 15.84 8.02
C GLN A 523 17.87 16.78 7.45
N ALA A 524 17.95 17.07 6.15
CA ALA A 524 17.09 18.05 5.46
C ALA A 524 15.62 17.63 5.29
N ASP A 525 15.36 16.34 5.10
CA ASP A 525 14.06 15.68 4.87
C ASP A 525 13.72 14.64 5.93
#